data_AF-A0AAV3R359-F1
#
_entry.id   AF-A0AAV3R359-F1
#
_cell.length_a   1.000
_cell.length_b   1.000
_cell.length_c   1.000
_cell.angle_alpha   90.00
_cell.angle_beta   90.00
_cell.angle_gamma   90.00
#
_symmetry.space_group_name_H-M   'P 1'
#
loop_
_entity.id
_entity.type
_entity.pdbx_description
1 polymer ?
#
loop_
_entity_poly.entity_id
_entity_poly.type
_entity_poly.pdbx_seq_one_letter_code
_entity_poly.pdbx_strand_id
1 'polypeptide(L)'
;MEKNYQLYHPLLHKTTTSTTLAATGHETNIPSNSPGIIPRLTFVFFIGAISLWANYESSKGFNITILNEAGNNTLASKRFDLFYVSNDEITRLVLRTSQLIEDIIYQSDDINFKKQVNHVIIKLSSRNLTSSTERYGGANKRVVVSSLNEHEYVIEISSLVMEGDGFRKDMLLAVQCGMAEVWLFNGNDSSGDY
;
A
#
# COMPACT_ATOMS: atom_id res chain seq x y z
N MET A 1 51.84 6.81 -22.24
CA MET A 1 50.84 5.85 -21.73
C MET A 1 51.54 5.01 -20.70
N GLU A 2 51.32 5.26 -19.41
CA GLU A 2 51.68 4.30 -18.36
C GLU A 2 50.78 4.54 -17.16
N LYS A 3 50.05 3.49 -16.79
CA LYS A 3 48.95 3.52 -15.82
C LYS A 3 49.52 3.15 -14.46
N ASN A 4 49.49 4.09 -13.52
CA ASN A 4 49.79 3.83 -12.12
C ASN A 4 48.56 3.18 -11.46
N TYR A 5 48.55 1.85 -11.36
CA TYR A 5 47.61 1.11 -10.53
C TYR A 5 48.20 0.96 -9.13
N GLN A 6 47.81 1.82 -8.19
CA GLN A 6 48.12 1.63 -6.78
C GLN A 6 47.17 0.59 -6.19
N LEU A 7 47.67 -0.64 -6.08
CA LEU A 7 47.08 -1.71 -5.30
C LEU A 7 47.19 -1.36 -3.82
N TYR A 8 46.07 -1.03 -3.19
CA TYR A 8 45.95 -0.97 -1.74
C TYR A 8 46.04 -2.40 -1.17
N HIS A 9 47.23 -2.79 -0.69
CA HIS A 9 47.41 -3.96 0.17
C HIS A 9 47.06 -3.58 1.62
N PRO A 10 46.06 -4.20 2.27
CA PRO A 10 45.98 -4.17 3.72
C PRO A 10 47.02 -5.15 4.25
N LEU A 11 48.06 -4.62 4.89
CA LEU A 11 49.04 -5.40 5.66
C LEU A 11 48.35 -5.98 6.91
N LEU A 12 47.88 -7.22 6.83
CA LEU A 12 47.59 -8.02 8.01
C LEU A 12 48.91 -8.40 8.67
N HIS A 13 49.36 -7.59 9.64
CA HIS A 13 50.42 -7.98 10.58
C HIS A 13 49.92 -9.17 11.40
N LYS A 14 50.42 -10.37 11.09
CA LYS A 14 50.31 -11.54 11.96
C LYS A 14 51.43 -11.45 12.99
N THR A 15 51.14 -10.87 14.15
CA THR A 15 52.05 -10.94 15.31
C THR A 15 51.98 -12.34 15.90
N THR A 16 53.00 -13.16 15.64
CA THR A 16 53.26 -14.39 16.39
C THR A 16 54.11 -14.02 17.60
N THR A 17 53.50 -13.88 18.77
CA THR A 17 54.22 -13.80 20.05
C THR A 17 54.27 -15.20 20.64
N SER A 18 55.47 -15.79 20.68
CA SER A 18 55.76 -16.98 21.48
C SER A 18 55.93 -16.56 22.93
N THR A 19 55.07 -17.04 23.82
CA THR A 19 55.19 -16.80 25.27
C THR A 19 55.79 -18.02 25.93
N THR A 20 56.99 -17.86 26.48
CA THR A 20 57.64 -18.78 27.42
C THR A 20 56.87 -18.80 28.74
N LEU A 21 56.58 -20.01 29.23
CA LEU A 21 55.95 -20.28 30.52
C LEU A 21 56.87 -19.86 31.68
N ALA A 22 56.36 -19.03 32.58
CA ALA A 22 56.80 -18.96 33.97
C ALA A 22 55.55 -18.80 34.86
N ALA A 23 55.35 -19.76 35.74
CA ALA A 23 54.21 -19.88 36.65
C ALA A 23 54.22 -18.78 37.71
N THR A 24 53.05 -18.24 38.05
CA THR A 24 52.56 -18.02 39.43
C THR A 24 51.14 -17.44 39.38
N GLY A 25 50.28 -17.96 40.25
CA GLY A 25 48.84 -17.96 40.06
C GLY A 25 48.12 -16.61 40.11
N HIS A 26 47.12 -16.49 39.26
CA HIS A 26 45.75 -16.17 39.62
C HIS A 26 44.88 -16.56 38.41
N GLU A 27 44.12 -17.66 38.51
CA GLU A 27 43.14 -18.00 37.46
C GLU A 27 41.99 -16.99 37.54
N THR A 28 42.08 -15.92 36.76
CA THR A 28 40.90 -15.14 36.39
C THR A 28 40.33 -15.77 35.12
N ASN A 29 39.37 -16.68 35.34
CA ASN A 29 38.49 -17.16 34.28
C ASN A 29 37.71 -15.95 33.74
N ILE A 30 38.24 -15.28 32.71
CA ILE A 30 37.47 -14.33 31.92
C ILE A 30 36.62 -15.17 30.97
N PRO A 31 35.29 -15.27 31.16
CA PRO A 31 34.47 -15.99 30.22
C PRO A 31 34.53 -15.25 28.88
N SER A 32 35.07 -15.91 27.84
CA SER A 32 34.99 -15.38 26.48
C SER A 32 33.52 -15.44 26.06
N ASN A 33 32.80 -14.35 26.26
CA ASN A 33 31.41 -14.24 25.84
C ASN A 33 31.40 -14.05 24.31
N SER A 34 31.51 -15.16 23.58
CA SER A 34 31.30 -15.18 22.13
C SER A 34 29.91 -14.59 21.85
N PRO A 35 29.75 -13.58 20.98
CA PRO A 35 28.44 -13.02 20.66
C PRO A 35 27.59 -14.16 20.08
N GLY A 36 26.66 -14.65 20.90
CA GLY A 36 26.05 -15.96 20.74
C GLY A 36 25.33 -16.10 19.40
N ILE A 37 25.41 -17.29 18.83
CA ILE A 37 24.56 -17.69 17.70
C ILE A 37 23.06 -17.58 18.04
N ILE A 38 22.72 -17.73 19.33
CA ILE A 38 21.36 -17.72 19.85
C ILE A 38 20.62 -16.39 19.55
N PRO A 39 21.10 -15.19 19.95
CA PRO A 39 20.41 -13.94 19.63
C PRO A 39 20.27 -13.70 18.12
N ARG A 40 21.20 -14.20 17.29
CA ARG A 40 21.08 -14.12 15.83
C ARG A 40 19.94 -14.99 15.30
N LEU A 41 19.84 -16.23 15.78
CA LEU A 41 18.77 -17.14 15.40
C LEU A 41 17.40 -16.62 15.87
N THR A 42 17.33 -16.10 17.09
CA THR A 42 16.13 -15.44 17.62
C THR A 42 15.72 -14.24 16.78
N PHE A 43 16.68 -13.40 16.36
CA PHE A 43 16.40 -12.26 15.49
C PHE A 43 15.87 -12.69 14.11
N VAL A 44 16.48 -13.71 13.50
CA VAL A 44 15.99 -14.28 12.23
C VAL A 44 14.58 -14.85 12.39
N PHE A 45 14.30 -15.54 13.50
CA PHE A 45 12.97 -16.04 13.80
C PHE A 45 11.95 -14.90 13.94
N PHE A 46 12.29 -13.81 14.63
CA PHE A 46 11.42 -12.63 14.73
C PHE A 46 11.13 -12.00 13.37
N ILE A 47 12.15 -11.85 12.51
CA ILE A 47 11.94 -11.36 11.13
C ILE A 47 10.99 -12.29 10.37
N GLY A 48 11.17 -13.60 10.49
CA GLY A 48 10.29 -14.59 9.87
C GLY A 48 8.85 -14.49 10.35
N ALA A 49 8.64 -14.37 11.67
CA ALA A 49 7.32 -14.21 12.27
C ALA A 49 6.63 -12.91 11.82
N ILE A 50 7.35 -11.79 11.82
CA ILE A 50 6.83 -10.50 11.34
C ILE A 50 6.50 -10.58 9.84
N SER A 51 7.34 -11.23 9.03
CA SER A 51 7.11 -11.38 7.59
C SER A 51 5.87 -12.23 7.31
N LEU A 52 5.68 -13.32 8.05
CA LEU A 52 4.51 -14.18 7.92
C LEU A 52 3.23 -13.45 8.34
N TRP A 53 3.29 -12.71 9.45
CA TRP A 53 2.17 -11.89 9.90
C TRP A 53 1.82 -10.79 8.91
N ALA A 54 2.81 -10.07 8.38
CA ALA A 54 2.60 -9.03 7.38
C ALA A 54 1.99 -9.59 6.09
N ASN A 55 2.43 -10.77 5.64
CA ASN A 55 1.85 -11.43 4.46
C ASN A 55 0.42 -11.91 4.73
N TYR A 56 0.16 -12.46 5.92
CA TYR A 56 -1.19 -12.84 6.32
C TYR A 56 -2.11 -11.63 6.40
N GLU A 57 -1.68 -10.54 7.02
CA GLU A 57 -2.46 -9.31 7.12
C GLU A 57 -2.70 -8.69 5.73
N SER A 58 -1.72 -8.74 4.84
CA SER A 58 -1.87 -8.31 3.45
C SER A 58 -2.86 -9.18 2.66
N SER A 59 -3.06 -10.45 3.05
CA SER A 59 -3.99 -11.38 2.37
C SER A 59 -5.46 -11.17 2.72
N LYS A 60 -5.77 -10.46 3.81
CA LYS A 60 -7.16 -10.14 4.23
C LYS A 60 -7.77 -8.95 3.50
N GLY A 61 -6.96 -8.20 2.76
CA GLY A 61 -7.42 -7.07 1.97
C GLY A 61 -8.08 -7.49 0.67
N PHE A 62 -8.42 -6.49 -0.14
CA PHE A 62 -8.89 -6.66 -1.51
C PHE A 62 -7.83 -6.11 -2.47
N ASN A 63 -7.85 -6.59 -3.71
CA ASN A 63 -6.97 -6.09 -4.76
C ASN A 63 -7.36 -4.64 -5.10
N ILE A 64 -6.36 -3.78 -5.36
CA ILE A 64 -6.58 -2.41 -5.79
C ILE A 64 -5.82 -2.20 -7.09
N THR A 65 -6.54 -1.84 -8.16
CA THR A 65 -5.93 -1.44 -9.44
C THR A 65 -6.16 0.03 -9.67
N ILE A 66 -5.13 0.75 -10.09
CA ILE A 66 -5.19 2.19 -10.31
C ILE A 66 -4.97 2.47 -11.79
N LEU A 67 -5.92 3.15 -12.41
CA LEU A 67 -5.91 3.51 -13.82
C LEU A 67 -5.93 5.04 -13.97
N ASN A 68 -4.95 5.58 -14.69
CA ASN A 68 -4.93 6.99 -15.06
C ASN A 68 -5.36 7.16 -16.52
N GLU A 69 -6.64 7.47 -16.73
CA GLU A 69 -7.23 7.72 -18.05
C GLU A 69 -7.59 9.20 -18.24
N ALA A 70 -6.98 10.10 -17.45
CA ALA A 70 -7.18 11.56 -17.54
C ALA A 70 -6.51 12.20 -18.76
N GLY A 71 -6.03 11.40 -19.70
CA GLY A 71 -5.34 11.82 -20.91
C GLY A 71 -3.85 12.09 -20.67
N ASN A 72 -3.03 11.66 -21.63
CA ASN A 72 -1.59 11.83 -21.55
C ASN A 72 -1.23 13.33 -21.49
N ASN A 73 -0.35 13.70 -20.55
CA ASN A 73 0.18 15.06 -20.37
C ASN A 73 -0.76 16.14 -19.80
N THR A 74 -1.95 15.80 -19.30
CA THR A 74 -2.78 16.78 -18.57
C THR A 74 -2.21 17.09 -17.19
N LEU A 75 -2.51 18.28 -16.65
CA LEU A 75 -2.11 18.63 -15.28
C LEU A 75 -2.71 17.67 -14.26
N ALA A 76 -3.99 17.29 -14.46
CA ALA A 76 -4.70 16.32 -13.63
C ALA A 76 -4.01 14.95 -13.63
N SER A 77 -3.69 14.42 -14.81
CA SER A 77 -2.98 13.14 -14.97
C SER A 77 -1.62 13.15 -14.27
N LYS A 78 -0.80 14.21 -14.48
CA LYS A 78 0.51 14.34 -13.84
C LYS A 78 0.43 14.46 -12.32
N ARG A 79 -0.54 15.21 -11.80
CA ARG A 79 -0.77 15.36 -10.36
C ARG A 79 -1.21 14.05 -9.74
N PHE A 80 -2.10 13.32 -10.40
CA PHE A 80 -2.54 12.02 -9.94
C PHE A 80 -1.39 11.01 -9.89
N ASP A 81 -0.60 10.91 -10.95
CA ASP A 81 0.57 10.03 -10.95
C ASP A 81 1.57 10.40 -9.86
N LEU A 82 1.87 11.68 -9.69
CA LEU A 82 2.87 12.13 -8.72
C LEU A 82 2.41 11.96 -7.27
N PHE A 83 1.18 12.33 -6.95
CA PHE A 83 0.72 12.38 -5.55
C PHE A 83 0.00 11.13 -5.08
N TYR A 84 -0.59 10.36 -6.00
CA TYR A 84 -1.49 9.26 -5.66
C TYR A 84 -0.97 7.90 -6.10
N VAL A 85 -0.40 7.81 -7.31
CA VAL A 85 0.16 6.55 -7.82
C VAL A 85 1.57 6.32 -7.30
N SER A 86 2.49 7.28 -7.50
CA SER A 86 3.92 7.13 -7.21
C SER A 86 4.25 6.95 -5.72
N ASN A 87 3.38 7.44 -4.84
CA ASN A 87 3.53 7.32 -3.38
C ASN A 87 2.52 6.35 -2.74
N ASP A 88 1.78 5.58 -3.55
CA ASP A 88 0.77 4.62 -3.06
C ASP A 88 -0.33 5.25 -2.16
N GLU A 89 -0.50 6.57 -2.26
CA GLU A 89 -1.41 7.33 -1.39
C GLU A 89 -2.87 6.95 -1.68
N ILE A 90 -3.20 6.65 -2.94
CA ILE A 90 -4.57 6.23 -3.30
C ILE A 90 -4.93 4.88 -2.69
N THR A 91 -3.99 3.94 -2.66
CA THR A 91 -4.17 2.62 -2.05
C THR A 91 -4.44 2.76 -0.56
N ARG A 92 -3.63 3.57 0.13
CA ARG A 92 -3.83 3.87 1.57
C ARG A 92 -5.18 4.53 1.83
N LEU A 93 -5.56 5.47 0.98
CA LEU A 93 -6.81 6.20 1.08
C LEU A 93 -8.01 5.26 0.93
N VAL A 94 -7.97 4.37 -0.06
CA VAL A 94 -9.00 3.35 -0.31
C VAL A 94 -9.11 2.38 0.86
N LEU A 95 -8.00 1.82 1.33
CA LEU A 95 -7.99 0.86 2.45
C LEU A 95 -8.52 1.49 3.74
N ARG A 96 -8.02 2.69 4.10
CA ARG A 96 -8.45 3.40 5.30
C ARG A 96 -9.94 3.74 5.25
N THR A 97 -10.41 4.18 4.08
CA THR A 97 -11.81 4.53 3.87
C THR A 97 -12.70 3.29 3.93
N SER A 98 -12.25 2.18 3.32
CA SER A 98 -12.94 0.90 3.38
C SER A 98 -13.14 0.46 4.83
N GLN A 99 -12.05 0.41 5.59
CA GLN A 99 -12.09 0.03 7.00
C GLN A 99 -13.04 0.93 7.80
N LEU A 100 -12.98 2.25 7.61
CA LEU A 100 -13.87 3.18 8.29
C LEU A 100 -15.35 2.90 7.97
N ILE A 101 -15.69 2.65 6.71
CA ILE A 101 -17.07 2.39 6.29
C ILE A 101 -17.53 1.02 6.79
N GLU A 102 -16.66 0.02 6.71
CA GLU A 102 -16.91 -1.31 7.26
C GLU A 102 -17.20 -1.24 8.76
N ASP A 103 -16.40 -0.50 9.53
CA ASP A 103 -16.59 -0.31 10.98
C ASP A 103 -17.92 0.40 11.31
N ILE A 104 -18.41 1.25 10.40
CA ILE A 104 -19.71 1.95 10.55
C ILE A 104 -20.88 1.02 10.22
N ILE A 105 -20.80 0.27 9.12
CA ILE A 105 -21.90 -0.55 8.61
C ILE A 105 -22.00 -1.87 9.38
N TYR A 106 -20.86 -2.50 9.66
CA TYR A 106 -20.75 -3.79 10.32
C TYR A 106 -20.20 -3.57 11.73
N GLN A 107 -21.11 -3.27 12.66
CA GLN A 107 -20.75 -3.29 14.08
C GLN A 107 -20.33 -4.73 14.45
N SER A 108 -19.34 -4.83 15.33
CA SER A 108 -18.42 -5.97 15.54
C SER A 108 -19.00 -7.37 15.77
N ASP A 109 -20.32 -7.52 15.86
CA ASP A 109 -20.98 -8.76 16.29
C ASP A 109 -21.68 -9.53 15.16
N ASP A 110 -21.87 -8.94 13.95
CA ASP A 110 -22.62 -9.58 12.84
C ASP A 110 -21.71 -9.95 11.65
N ILE A 111 -20.76 -10.84 11.92
CA ILE A 111 -19.75 -11.32 10.96
C ILE A 111 -20.37 -12.11 9.78
N ASN A 112 -21.60 -12.63 9.94
CA ASN A 112 -22.21 -13.57 9.00
C ASN A 112 -22.82 -12.90 7.74
N PHE A 113 -22.95 -11.57 7.73
CA PHE A 113 -23.54 -10.82 6.61
C PHE A 113 -22.62 -9.75 6.03
N LYS A 114 -21.31 -9.83 6.31
CA LYS A 114 -20.34 -8.89 5.76
C LYS A 114 -20.27 -9.05 4.25
N LYS A 115 -20.50 -7.96 3.53
CA LYS A 115 -20.33 -7.92 2.08
C LYS A 115 -18.89 -8.25 1.71
N GLN A 116 -18.70 -9.12 0.72
CA GLN A 116 -17.40 -9.42 0.18
C GLN A 116 -17.03 -8.37 -0.89
N VAL A 117 -15.81 -7.84 -0.81
CA VAL A 117 -15.21 -6.99 -1.84
C VAL A 117 -13.85 -7.60 -2.16
N ASN A 118 -13.65 -8.04 -3.40
CA ASN A 118 -12.43 -8.75 -3.81
C ASN A 118 -11.49 -7.83 -4.59
N HIS A 119 -12.03 -6.90 -5.37
CA HIS A 119 -11.24 -6.03 -6.23
C HIS A 119 -11.91 -4.66 -6.37
N VAL A 120 -11.12 -3.60 -6.19
CA VAL A 120 -11.53 -2.22 -6.48
C VAL A 120 -10.59 -1.63 -7.52
N ILE A 121 -11.16 -1.12 -8.60
CA ILE A 121 -10.44 -0.42 -9.66
C ILE A 121 -10.72 1.08 -9.49
N ILE A 122 -9.70 1.85 -9.13
CA ILE A 122 -9.78 3.32 -9.09
C ILE A 122 -9.34 3.87 -10.43
N LYS A 123 -10.24 4.56 -11.13
CA LYS A 123 -9.98 5.11 -12.45
C LYS A 123 -10.12 6.62 -12.44
N LEU A 124 -9.07 7.35 -12.79
CA LEU A 124 -9.16 8.78 -13.07
C LEU A 124 -9.58 8.99 -14.53
N SER A 125 -10.76 9.54 -14.76
CA SER A 125 -11.34 9.73 -16.09
C SER A 125 -11.06 11.11 -16.65
N SER A 126 -10.75 11.20 -17.94
CA SER A 126 -10.61 12.46 -18.68
C SER A 126 -11.93 13.19 -18.92
N ARG A 127 -13.06 12.51 -18.68
CA ARG A 127 -14.40 13.06 -18.94
C ARG A 127 -14.98 13.67 -17.67
N ASN A 128 -15.75 14.73 -17.85
CA ASN A 128 -16.72 15.16 -16.83
C ASN A 128 -17.78 14.06 -16.76
N LEU A 129 -17.92 13.41 -15.59
CA LEU A 129 -18.87 12.31 -15.44
C LEU A 129 -20.28 12.91 -15.38
N THR A 130 -20.93 13.01 -16.54
CA THR A 130 -22.35 13.30 -16.63
C THR A 130 -23.08 11.98 -16.45
N SER A 131 -23.85 11.86 -15.37
CA SER A 131 -24.75 10.73 -15.21
C SER A 131 -25.70 10.67 -16.41
N SER A 132 -25.89 9.49 -17.00
CA SER A 132 -26.95 9.22 -17.99
C SER A 132 -28.36 9.34 -17.38
N THR A 133 -28.47 9.59 -16.07
CA THR A 133 -29.71 9.99 -15.41
C THR A 133 -29.89 11.51 -15.48
N GLU A 134 -30.24 12.04 -16.64
CA GLU A 134 -30.79 13.42 -16.80
C GLU A 134 -32.10 13.65 -16.01
N ARG A 135 -32.58 12.64 -15.27
CA ARG A 135 -33.89 12.65 -14.60
C ARG A 135 -33.92 13.40 -13.27
N TYR A 136 -32.77 13.71 -12.66
CA TYR A 136 -32.69 14.50 -11.43
C TYR A 136 -31.48 15.44 -11.43
N GLY A 137 -31.62 16.60 -12.07
CA GLY A 137 -30.83 17.81 -11.83
C GLY A 137 -29.32 17.70 -12.11
N GLY A 138 -28.86 18.34 -13.19
CA GLY A 138 -27.48 18.34 -13.67
C GLY A 138 -26.43 18.90 -12.69
N ALA A 139 -26.06 18.09 -11.70
CA ALA A 139 -24.83 18.24 -10.94
C ALA A 139 -23.76 17.39 -11.64
N ASN A 140 -22.63 18.00 -11.97
CA ASN A 140 -21.44 17.29 -12.46
C ASN A 140 -21.03 16.24 -11.41
N LYS A 141 -21.40 14.97 -11.64
CA LYS A 141 -21.07 13.88 -10.72
C LYS A 141 -19.54 13.73 -10.78
N ARG A 142 -18.87 13.85 -9.64
CA ARG A 142 -17.39 13.78 -9.59
C ARG A 142 -16.88 12.35 -9.48
N VAL A 143 -17.74 11.43 -9.06
CA VAL A 143 -17.42 10.03 -8.82
C VAL A 143 -18.59 9.17 -9.26
N VAL A 144 -18.35 8.12 -10.04
CA VAL A 144 -19.32 7.11 -10.45
C VAL A 144 -18.79 5.75 -10.03
N VAL A 145 -19.66 4.91 -9.48
CA VAL A 145 -19.32 3.53 -9.15
C VAL A 145 -20.11 2.58 -10.03
N SER A 146 -19.43 1.56 -10.56
CA SER A 146 -20.04 0.47 -11.32
C SER A 146 -19.48 -0.87 -10.84
N SER A 147 -20.25 -1.95 -11.04
CA SER A 147 -19.79 -3.33 -10.82
C SER A 147 -19.33 -3.89 -12.16
N LEU A 148 -18.13 -4.47 -12.21
CA LEU A 148 -17.66 -5.18 -13.40
C LEU A 148 -18.10 -6.64 -13.35
N ASN A 149 -17.90 -7.27 -12.18
CA ASN A 149 -18.26 -8.65 -11.87
C ASN A 149 -18.74 -8.72 -10.41
N GLU A 150 -19.05 -9.93 -9.94
CA GLU A 150 -19.35 -10.20 -8.53
C GLU A 150 -18.15 -9.81 -7.65
N HIS A 151 -18.38 -8.94 -6.65
CA HIS A 151 -17.36 -8.44 -5.73
C HIS A 151 -16.23 -7.59 -6.37
N GLU A 152 -16.39 -7.18 -7.63
CA GLU A 152 -15.42 -6.34 -8.36
C GLU A 152 -16.06 -5.00 -8.77
N TYR A 153 -15.46 -3.90 -8.31
CA TYR A 153 -16.04 -2.57 -8.45
C TYR A 153 -15.08 -1.59 -9.11
N VAL A 154 -15.61 -0.71 -9.95
CA VAL A 154 -14.88 0.39 -10.57
C VAL A 154 -15.37 1.71 -9.98
N ILE A 155 -14.46 2.46 -9.37
CA ILE A 155 -14.70 3.83 -8.92
C ILE A 155 -14.06 4.76 -9.95
N GLU A 156 -14.89 5.34 -10.80
CA GLU A 156 -14.47 6.34 -11.78
C GLU A 156 -14.54 7.73 -11.16
N ILE A 157 -13.41 8.44 -11.13
CA ILE A 157 -13.25 9.77 -10.56
C ILE A 157 -12.95 10.75 -11.70
N SER A 158 -13.67 11.86 -11.77
CA SER A 158 -13.44 12.89 -12.79
C SER A 158 -12.09 13.59 -12.59
N SER A 159 -11.36 13.85 -13.68
CA SER A 159 -10.10 14.60 -13.66
C SER A 159 -10.22 16.00 -13.06
N LEU A 160 -11.42 16.59 -13.04
CA LEU A 160 -11.68 17.89 -12.40
C LEU A 160 -11.29 17.92 -10.92
N VAL A 161 -11.35 16.77 -10.23
CA VAL A 161 -10.91 16.62 -8.83
C VAL A 161 -9.44 17.02 -8.66
N MET A 162 -8.63 16.90 -9.70
CA MET A 162 -7.19 17.18 -9.68
C MET A 162 -6.81 18.60 -10.14
N GLU A 163 -7.76 19.39 -10.65
CA GLU A 163 -7.46 20.68 -11.26
C GLU A 163 -7.33 21.81 -10.23
N GLY A 164 -8.18 21.81 -9.20
CA GLY A 164 -8.20 22.86 -8.16
C GLY A 164 -7.06 22.76 -7.13
N ASP A 165 -6.84 23.85 -6.38
CA ASP A 165 -5.84 23.91 -5.30
C ASP A 165 -6.20 22.98 -4.12
N GLY A 166 -7.49 22.71 -3.93
CA GLY A 166 -8.02 21.79 -2.93
C GLY A 166 -7.99 20.31 -3.32
N PHE A 167 -7.27 19.92 -4.38
CA PHE A 167 -7.36 18.58 -4.98
C PHE A 167 -7.19 17.43 -3.98
N ARG A 168 -6.37 17.63 -2.93
CA ARG A 168 -6.17 16.61 -1.90
C ARG A 168 -7.43 16.26 -1.14
N LYS A 169 -8.17 17.30 -0.75
CA LYS A 169 -9.44 17.17 -0.04
C LYS A 169 -10.52 16.65 -0.99
N ASP A 170 -10.54 17.15 -2.22
CA ASP A 170 -11.52 16.73 -3.21
C ASP A 170 -11.33 15.24 -3.58
N MET A 171 -10.09 14.76 -3.65
CA MET A 171 -9.79 13.35 -3.88
C MET A 171 -10.13 12.47 -2.68
N LEU A 172 -9.85 12.93 -1.46
CA LEU A 172 -10.30 12.26 -0.23
C LEU A 172 -11.82 12.07 -0.24
N LEU A 173 -12.58 13.14 -0.49
CA LEU A 173 -14.03 13.08 -0.57
C LEU A 173 -14.50 12.17 -1.71
N ALA A 174 -13.84 12.23 -2.87
CA ALA A 174 -14.16 11.39 -4.00
C ALA A 174 -14.02 9.89 -3.67
N VAL A 175 -12.90 9.50 -3.06
CA VAL A 175 -12.68 8.12 -2.63
C VAL A 175 -13.63 7.71 -1.52
N GLN A 176 -13.94 8.60 -0.56
CA GLN A 176 -14.94 8.34 0.48
C GLN A 176 -16.32 8.07 -0.09
N CYS A 177 -16.80 8.91 -1.00
CA CYS A 177 -18.09 8.71 -1.66
C CYS A 177 -18.09 7.43 -2.50
N GLY A 178 -17.02 7.19 -3.28
CA GLY A 178 -16.91 6.00 -4.11
C GLY A 178 -16.91 4.72 -3.28
N MET A 179 -16.10 4.66 -2.23
CA MET A 179 -16.08 3.49 -1.35
C MET A 179 -17.39 3.31 -0.58
N ALA A 180 -18.05 4.40 -0.18
CA ALA A 180 -19.36 4.30 0.46
C ALA A 180 -20.39 3.70 -0.49
N GLU A 181 -20.40 4.15 -1.75
CA GLU A 181 -21.24 3.58 -2.80
C GLU A 181 -20.85 2.10 -3.05
N VAL A 182 -19.57 1.74 -3.09
CA VAL A 182 -19.13 0.33 -3.16
C VAL A 182 -19.69 -0.50 -2.01
N TRP A 183 -19.60 -0.05 -0.76
CA TRP A 183 -20.07 -0.83 0.39
C TRP A 183 -21.60 -0.88 0.51
N LEU A 184 -22.31 0.16 0.07
CA LEU A 184 -23.77 0.26 0.14
C LEU A 184 -24.48 -0.32 -1.09
N PHE A 185 -23.82 -0.39 -2.25
CA PHE A 185 -24.43 -0.84 -3.51
C PHE A 185 -24.61 -2.35 -3.52
N ASN A 186 -25.85 -2.84 -3.56
CA ASN A 186 -26.14 -4.28 -3.48
C ASN A 186 -26.18 -5.02 -4.83
N GLY A 187 -25.67 -4.44 -5.91
CA GLY A 187 -25.53 -5.15 -7.21
C GLY A 187 -26.84 -5.52 -7.93
N ASN A 188 -27.99 -5.34 -7.29
CA ASN A 188 -29.30 -5.76 -7.82
C ASN A 188 -29.98 -4.78 -8.78
N ASP A 189 -29.36 -3.63 -9.08
CA ASP A 189 -29.98 -2.59 -9.90
C ASP A 189 -29.56 -2.65 -11.39
N SER A 190 -28.81 -3.68 -11.81
CA SER A 190 -28.48 -3.92 -13.21
C SER A 190 -28.87 -5.31 -13.69
N SER A 191 -30.15 -5.64 -13.59
CA SER A 191 -30.83 -6.41 -14.63
C SER A 191 -30.99 -5.53 -15.87
N GLY A 192 -29.90 -5.42 -16.63
CA GLY A 192 -29.86 -4.74 -17.92
C GLY A 192 -29.19 -5.63 -18.93
N ASP A 193 -29.92 -6.66 -19.37
CA ASP A 193 -29.64 -7.36 -20.63
C ASP A 193 -29.39 -6.32 -21.74
N TYR A 194 -28.19 -6.34 -22.32
CA TYR A 194 -27.92 -5.95 -23.72
C TYR A 194 -26.66 -6.66 -24.22
#